data_AF-A0A1M4V498-F1
#
_entry.id   AF-A0A1M4V498-F1
#
_cell.length_a   1.000
_cell.length_b   1.000
_cell.length_c   1.000
_cell.angle_alpha   90.00
_cell.angle_beta   90.00
_cell.angle_gamma   90.00
#
_symmetry.space_group_name_H-M   'P 1'
#
loop_
_entity.id
_entity.type
_entity.pdbx_description
1 polymer ?
#
loop_
_entity_poly.entity_id
_entity_poly.type
_entity_poly.pdbx_seq_one_letter_code
_entity_poly.pdbx_strand_id
1 'polypeptide(L)'
;MPVKFTLFLIALVVQLSAKAQDKTDVKIYSVRDTTVLWDKKYKSEIYWAFCKIDGNEKTIQSSGFNFRDGDKGPDLTDLSHLFKDEDKDWFVVLSPVKLKVKRVKGTRTKRAWNDFATAGRTAGSPAKIFFINGDTLSMKGGSLKLVLDKELTSRYHSF
;
A
#
# COMPACT_ATOMS: atom_id res chain seq x y z
N MET A 1 -37.89 23.23 -35.17
CA MET A 1 -37.30 21.93 -34.79
C MET A 1 -36.12 22.14 -33.81
N PRO A 2 -36.34 22.19 -32.48
CA PRO A 2 -35.24 22.38 -31.51
C PRO A 2 -34.86 21.12 -30.69
N VAL A 3 -35.65 20.05 -30.77
CA VAL A 3 -35.54 18.88 -29.86
C VAL A 3 -34.21 18.12 -29.97
N LYS A 4 -33.57 18.13 -31.15
CA LYS A 4 -32.31 17.42 -31.40
C LYS A 4 -31.11 18.04 -30.68
N PHE A 5 -31.12 19.35 -30.44
CA PHE A 5 -30.03 20.05 -29.72
C PHE A 5 -30.12 19.84 -28.20
N THR A 6 -31.34 19.76 -27.66
CA THR A 6 -31.57 19.58 -26.22
C THR A 6 -31.16 18.19 -25.75
N LEU A 7 -31.42 17.14 -26.55
CA LEU A 7 -30.98 15.77 -26.26
C LEU A 7 -29.45 15.62 -26.26
N PHE A 8 -28.76 16.35 -27.15
CA PHE A 8 -27.30 16.32 -27.23
C PHE A 8 -26.65 16.97 -26.00
N LEU A 9 -27.24 18.06 -25.49
CA LEU A 9 -26.77 18.74 -24.29
C LEU A 9 -26.97 17.91 -23.02
N ILE A 10 -28.10 17.20 -22.89
CA ILE A 10 -28.35 16.31 -21.75
C ILE A 10 -27.36 15.13 -21.79
N ALA A 11 -27.11 14.54 -22.96
CA ALA A 11 -26.14 13.45 -23.10
C ALA A 11 -24.70 13.91 -22.76
N LEU A 12 -24.32 15.13 -23.14
CA LEU A 12 -23.01 15.71 -22.82
C LEU A 12 -22.85 15.97 -21.32
N VAL A 13 -23.89 16.47 -20.65
CA VAL A 13 -23.89 16.71 -19.19
C VAL A 13 -23.82 15.40 -18.42
N VAL A 14 -24.55 14.36 -18.84
CA VAL A 14 -24.48 13.02 -18.21
C VAL A 14 -23.08 12.39 -18.37
N GLN A 15 -22.42 12.56 -19.52
CA GLN A 15 -21.05 12.07 -19.73
C GLN A 15 -20.00 12.84 -18.93
N LEU A 16 -20.21 14.15 -18.69
CA LEU A 16 -19.32 14.97 -17.86
C LEU A 16 -19.49 14.68 -16.37
N SER A 17 -20.71 14.41 -15.91
CA SER A 17 -20.99 14.02 -14.51
C SER A 17 -20.50 12.61 -14.17
N ALA A 18 -20.42 11.69 -15.15
CA ALA A 18 -19.91 10.34 -14.93
C ALA A 18 -18.38 10.27 -14.71
N LYS A 19 -17.63 11.34 -14.99
CA LYS A 19 -16.17 11.42 -14.75
C LYS A 19 -15.78 12.08 -13.43
N ALA A 20 -16.73 12.39 -12.56
CA ALA A 20 -16.50 13.17 -11.34
C ALA A 20 -16.70 12.38 -10.02
N GLN A 21 -16.77 11.04 -10.06
CA GLN A 21 -16.65 10.19 -8.88
C GLN A 21 -15.35 9.36 -8.97
N ASP A 22 -14.60 9.35 -7.87
CA ASP A 22 -13.25 8.81 -7.64
C ASP A 22 -12.10 9.61 -8.28
N LYS A 23 -11.80 10.76 -7.67
CA LYS A 23 -10.68 11.62 -8.05
C LYS A 23 -9.31 11.17 -7.52
N THR A 24 -9.21 9.99 -6.92
CA THR A 24 -7.96 9.49 -6.35
C THR A 24 -7.93 7.95 -6.37
N ASP A 25 -7.09 7.36 -7.21
CA ASP A 25 -6.85 5.90 -7.27
C ASP A 25 -5.93 5.42 -6.13
N VAL A 26 -5.95 6.11 -4.98
CA VAL A 26 -5.21 5.72 -3.79
C VAL A 26 -6.10 4.80 -2.95
N LYS A 27 -5.56 3.63 -2.58
CA LYS A 27 -6.20 2.66 -1.72
C LYS A 27 -5.26 2.27 -0.60
N ILE A 28 -5.75 2.25 0.63
CA ILE A 28 -4.97 1.84 1.78
C ILE A 28 -5.55 0.54 2.31
N TYR A 29 -4.70 -0.48 2.39
CA TYR A 29 -5.01 -1.77 2.95
C TYR A 29 -4.35 -1.89 4.31
N SER A 30 -5.02 -2.46 5.29
CA SER A 30 -4.48 -2.67 6.62
C SER A 30 -4.70 -4.10 7.10
N VAL A 31 -3.87 -4.54 8.04
CA VAL A 31 -4.06 -5.78 8.80
C VAL A 31 -3.61 -5.54 10.22
N ARG A 32 -4.41 -5.99 11.17
CA ARG A 32 -4.09 -5.97 12.59
C ARG A 32 -4.06 -7.41 13.09
N ASP A 33 -2.92 -7.84 13.58
CA ASP A 33 -2.70 -9.16 14.13
C ASP A 33 -2.29 -9.04 15.60
N THR A 34 -2.65 -10.02 16.42
CA THR A 34 -2.35 -10.03 17.86
C THR A 34 -1.77 -11.39 18.24
N THR A 35 -0.49 -11.39 18.57
CA THR A 35 0.23 -12.57 19.05
C THR A 35 0.07 -12.67 20.55
N VAL A 36 -0.72 -13.65 21.00
CA VAL A 36 -0.85 -13.96 22.42
C VAL A 36 0.42 -14.65 22.90
N LEU A 37 1.08 -14.07 23.90
CA LEU A 37 2.23 -14.70 24.53
C LEU A 37 1.76 -15.75 25.55
N TRP A 38 2.37 -16.92 25.50
CA TRP A 38 2.07 -18.10 26.32
C TRP A 38 2.23 -17.88 27.83
N ASP A 39 3.07 -16.93 28.23
CA ASP A 39 3.28 -16.58 29.63
C ASP A 39 2.40 -15.38 30.02
N LYS A 40 1.52 -15.59 31.02
CA LYS A 40 0.62 -14.56 31.58
C LYS A 40 1.36 -13.34 32.14
N LYS A 41 2.67 -13.44 32.36
CA LYS A 41 3.54 -12.32 32.76
C LYS A 41 3.74 -11.29 31.65
N TYR A 42 3.65 -11.69 30.38
CA TYR A 42 3.91 -10.83 29.24
C TYR A 42 2.62 -10.46 28.49
N LYS A 43 2.44 -9.17 28.26
CA LYS A 43 1.34 -8.63 27.44
C LYS A 43 1.47 -9.12 25.99
N SER A 44 0.34 -9.40 25.34
CA SER A 44 0.29 -9.76 23.92
C SER A 44 0.94 -8.69 23.04
N GLU A 45 1.57 -9.11 21.95
CA GLU A 45 2.15 -8.21 20.95
C GLU A 45 1.15 -7.97 19.82
N ILE A 46 0.91 -6.71 19.51
CA ILE A 46 0.00 -6.27 18.45
C ILE A 46 0.87 -5.77 17.29
N TYR A 47 0.69 -6.39 16.14
CA TYR A 47 1.25 -5.93 14.87
C TYR A 47 0.16 -5.27 14.05
N TRP A 48 0.43 -4.05 13.59
CA TRP A 48 -0.45 -3.35 12.66
C TRP A 48 0.35 -2.96 11.43
N ALA A 49 -0.03 -3.48 10.27
CA ALA A 49 0.57 -3.12 8.99
C ALA A 49 -0.41 -2.38 8.10
N PHE A 50 0.14 -1.47 7.30
CA PHE A 50 -0.54 -0.69 6.30
C PHE A 50 0.20 -0.80 4.97
N CYS A 51 -0.56 -0.84 3.88
CA CYS A 51 -0.06 -0.78 2.54
C CYS A 51 -0.86 0.23 1.74
N LYS A 52 -0.20 1.29 1.28
CA LYS A 52 -0.77 2.29 0.39
C LYS A 52 -0.43 1.92 -1.04
N ILE A 53 -1.45 1.83 -1.88
CA ILE A 53 -1.32 1.70 -3.34
C ILE A 53 -1.81 2.99 -3.96
N ASP A 54 -0.96 3.66 -4.72
CA ASP A 54 -1.32 4.80 -5.55
C ASP A 54 -1.36 4.34 -7.01
N GLY A 55 -2.55 4.21 -7.58
CA GLY A 55 -2.73 3.78 -8.96
C GLY A 55 -2.34 4.83 -10.00
N ASN A 56 -2.34 6.12 -9.64
CA ASN A 56 -1.92 7.22 -10.51
C ASN A 56 -0.40 7.28 -10.62
N GLU A 57 0.31 7.30 -9.49
CA GLU A 57 1.77 7.30 -9.44
C GLU A 57 2.37 5.92 -9.74
N LYS A 58 1.55 4.86 -9.67
CA LYS A 58 1.97 3.45 -9.71
C LYS A 58 3.02 3.13 -8.64
N THR A 59 2.79 3.67 -7.44
CA THR A 59 3.67 3.49 -6.27
C THR A 59 2.97 2.67 -5.20
N ILE A 60 3.78 1.90 -4.47
CA ILE A 60 3.35 1.17 -3.29
C ILE A 60 4.26 1.56 -2.13
N GLN A 61 3.65 1.82 -0.98
CA GLN A 61 4.34 2.10 0.28
C GLN A 61 3.81 1.15 1.33
N SER A 62 4.66 0.76 2.27
CA SER A 62 4.29 -0.08 3.40
C SER A 62 4.74 0.62 4.68
N SER A 63 3.91 0.60 5.70
CA SER A 63 4.29 1.05 7.04
C SER A 63 3.71 0.08 8.07
N GLY A 64 4.26 0.06 9.27
CA GLY A 64 3.71 -0.77 10.33
C GLY A 64 4.22 -0.41 11.71
N PHE A 65 3.43 -0.80 12.70
CA PHE A 65 3.70 -0.56 14.11
C PHE A 65 3.66 -1.86 14.87
N ASN A 66 4.54 -1.98 15.87
CA ASN A 66 4.53 -3.03 16.86
C ASN A 66 4.36 -2.39 18.23
N PHE A 67 3.39 -2.84 19.00
CA PHE A 67 3.14 -2.36 20.36
C PHE A 67 2.53 -3.47 21.22
N ARG A 68 2.57 -3.32 22.55
CA ARG A 68 1.99 -4.32 23.45
C ARG A 68 0.57 -3.96 23.85
N ASP A 69 -0.18 -4.98 24.25
CA ASP A 69 -1.53 -4.79 24.75
C ASP A 69 -1.57 -3.87 25.98
N GLY A 70 -2.50 -2.92 25.99
CA GLY A 70 -2.60 -1.85 27.00
C GLY A 70 -1.56 -0.72 26.89
N ASP A 71 -0.63 -0.76 25.93
CA ASP A 71 0.20 0.41 25.61
C ASP A 71 -0.57 1.34 24.67
N LYS A 72 -0.20 2.63 24.62
CA LYS A 72 -0.82 3.58 23.69
C LYS A 72 -0.46 3.17 22.25
N GLY A 73 -1.47 2.81 21.47
CA GLY A 73 -1.30 2.49 20.05
C GLY A 73 -0.85 3.69 19.21
N PRO A 74 -0.46 3.45 17.95
CA PRO A 74 -0.06 4.53 17.04
C PRO A 74 -1.22 5.51 16.83
N ASP A 75 -0.88 6.81 16.77
CA ASP A 75 -1.84 7.85 16.46
C ASP A 75 -2.06 7.90 14.94
N LEU A 76 -3.27 7.57 14.50
CA LEU A 76 -3.68 7.59 13.09
C LEU A 76 -4.52 8.81 12.73
N THR A 77 -4.54 9.83 13.59
CA THR A 77 -5.26 11.08 13.33
C THR A 77 -4.58 11.88 12.22
N ASP A 78 -3.24 11.88 12.19
CA ASP A 78 -2.44 12.49 11.13
C ASP A 78 -1.91 11.42 10.15
N LEU A 79 -2.66 11.21 9.08
CA LEU A 79 -2.33 10.25 8.03
C LEU A 79 -1.18 10.71 7.13
N SER A 80 -0.79 11.99 7.18
CA SER A 80 0.28 12.52 6.34
C SER A 80 1.62 11.90 6.72
N HIS A 81 1.85 11.62 8.00
CA HIS A 81 3.07 11.00 8.50
C HIS A 81 3.14 9.49 8.30
N LEU A 82 1.98 8.81 8.17
CA LEU A 82 1.92 7.35 8.08
C LEU A 82 2.76 6.76 6.95
N PHE A 83 2.94 7.49 5.84
CA PHE A 83 3.72 7.05 4.68
C PHE A 83 4.78 8.07 4.22
N LYS A 84 5.03 9.14 4.97
CA LYS A 84 5.88 10.25 4.51
C LYS A 84 7.35 9.84 4.36
N ASP A 85 7.84 9.14 5.37
CA ASP A 85 9.25 8.76 5.50
C ASP A 85 9.52 7.33 4.98
N GLU A 86 8.48 6.66 4.45
CA GLU A 86 8.56 5.29 3.95
C GLU A 86 8.99 5.25 2.48
N ASP A 87 9.89 4.32 2.17
CA ASP A 87 10.36 4.09 0.81
C ASP A 87 9.19 3.79 -0.14
N LYS A 88 9.22 4.45 -1.31
CA LYS A 88 8.28 4.21 -2.41
C LYS A 88 8.84 3.15 -3.35
N ASP A 89 8.11 2.06 -3.51
CA ASP A 89 8.37 1.05 -4.53
C ASP A 89 7.49 1.32 -5.77
N TRP A 90 8.04 1.27 -6.98
CA TRP A 90 7.24 1.41 -8.22
C TRP A 90 6.79 0.06 -8.73
N PHE A 91 5.53 -0.03 -9.16
CA PHE A 91 4.94 -1.23 -9.74
C PHE A 91 4.54 -1.06 -11.20
N VAL A 92 4.41 -2.20 -11.87
CA VAL A 92 3.75 -2.32 -13.17
C VAL A 92 2.47 -3.12 -12.97
N VAL A 93 1.37 -2.64 -13.54
CA VAL A 93 0.11 -3.38 -13.61
C VAL A 93 0.26 -4.49 -14.64
N LEU A 94 0.19 -5.75 -14.21
CA LEU A 94 0.21 -6.91 -15.11
C LEU A 94 -1.21 -7.28 -15.56
N SER A 95 -2.19 -7.09 -14.68
CA SER A 95 -3.62 -7.22 -14.95
C SER A 95 -4.40 -6.41 -13.91
N PRO A 96 -5.72 -6.20 -14.05
CA PRO A 96 -6.53 -5.45 -13.08
C PRO A 96 -6.42 -5.97 -11.63
N VAL A 97 -6.08 -7.25 -11.47
CA VAL A 97 -5.98 -7.94 -10.18
C VAL A 97 -4.53 -8.25 -9.78
N LYS A 98 -3.53 -7.80 -10.54
CA LYS A 98 -2.13 -8.21 -10.34
C LYS A 98 -1.14 -7.09 -10.60
N LEU A 99 -0.39 -6.75 -9.57
CA LEU A 99 0.68 -5.75 -9.60
C LEU A 99 2.04 -6.40 -9.41
N LYS A 100 3.07 -5.87 -10.07
CA LYS A 100 4.45 -6.34 -9.93
C LYS A 100 5.38 -5.19 -9.60
N VAL A 101 5.98 -5.22 -8.41
CA VAL A 101 7.11 -4.39 -8.03
C VAL A 101 8.37 -5.01 -8.60
N LYS A 102 9.15 -4.22 -9.34
CA LYS A 102 10.39 -4.70 -9.96
C LYS A 102 11.48 -4.91 -8.90
N ARG A 103 12.35 -5.89 -9.15
CA ARG A 103 13.56 -6.09 -8.35
C ARG A 103 14.46 -4.86 -8.48
N VAL A 104 14.86 -4.28 -7.36
CA VAL A 104 15.94 -3.28 -7.33
C VAL A 104 17.26 -4.07 -7.40
N LYS A 105 18.08 -3.83 -8.43
CA LYS A 105 19.43 -4.39 -8.49
C LYS A 105 20.33 -3.55 -7.57
N GLY A 106 20.94 -4.18 -6.57
CA GLY A 106 21.91 -3.49 -5.71
C GLY A 106 23.07 -2.96 -6.54
N THR A 107 23.53 -1.74 -6.24
CA THR A 107 24.79 -1.20 -6.77
C THR A 107 25.95 -1.93 -6.11
N ARG A 108 26.97 -2.28 -6.90
CA ARG A 108 28.19 -2.93 -6.41
C ARG A 108 28.94 -1.90 -5.57
N THR A 109 28.95 -2.01 -4.24
CA THR A 109 29.80 -1.16 -3.40
C THR A 109 31.26 -1.41 -3.77
N LYS A 110 32.09 -0.36 -3.90
CA LYS A 110 33.54 -0.52 -4.11
C LYS A 110 34.09 -1.37 -2.95
N ARG A 111 34.73 -2.48 -3.29
CA ARG A 111 35.31 -3.44 -2.35
C ARG A 111 36.22 -2.71 -1.35
N ALA A 112 35.92 -2.79 -0.06
CA ALA A 112 36.92 -2.54 0.96
C ALA A 112 37.82 -3.78 1.05
N TRP A 113 39.10 -3.61 1.43
CA TRP A 113 40.09 -4.70 1.50
C TRP A 113 39.66 -5.85 2.44
N ASN A 114 38.69 -5.61 3.33
CA ASN A 114 38.15 -6.60 4.27
C ASN A 114 37.08 -7.53 3.65
N ASP A 115 36.56 -7.22 2.45
CA ASP A 115 35.56 -8.05 1.74
C ASP A 115 36.16 -9.26 0.99
N PHE A 116 37.49 -9.44 1.01
CA PHE A 116 38.12 -10.61 0.37
C PHE A 116 37.81 -11.92 1.11
N ALA A 117 37.51 -11.88 2.40
CA ALA A 117 37.21 -13.07 3.20
C ALA A 117 35.71 -13.42 3.29
N THR A 118 34.81 -12.51 2.90
CA THR A 118 33.37 -12.76 2.93
C THR A 118 32.72 -12.11 1.72
N ALA A 119 32.04 -12.87 0.87
CA ALA A 119 31.38 -12.33 -0.31
C ALA A 119 30.16 -11.46 0.09
N GLY A 120 30.40 -10.20 0.46
CA GLY A 120 29.39 -9.21 0.77
C GLY A 120 28.67 -8.74 -0.48
N ARG A 121 27.54 -9.38 -0.82
CA ARG A 121 26.54 -8.79 -1.73
C ARG A 121 25.59 -7.96 -0.88
N THR A 122 25.50 -6.65 -1.10
CA THR A 122 24.31 -5.89 -0.69
C THR A 122 23.15 -6.40 -1.54
N ALA A 123 22.32 -7.25 -0.94
CA ALA A 123 21.23 -7.90 -1.65
C ALA A 123 20.16 -6.87 -2.03
N GLY A 124 20.07 -6.53 -3.33
CA GLY A 124 18.95 -5.73 -3.81
C GLY A 124 17.62 -6.46 -3.58
N SER A 125 16.57 -5.71 -3.21
CA SER A 125 15.26 -6.24 -2.82
C SER A 125 14.62 -7.10 -3.91
N PRO A 126 14.13 -8.32 -3.60
CA PRO A 126 13.54 -9.20 -4.59
C PRO A 126 12.28 -8.58 -5.21
N ALA A 127 11.94 -9.03 -6.43
CA ALA A 127 10.68 -8.61 -7.05
C ALA A 127 9.49 -9.10 -6.22
N LYS A 128 8.53 -8.22 -5.93
CA LYS A 128 7.29 -8.55 -5.21
C LYS A 128 6.13 -8.58 -6.18
N ILE A 129 5.21 -9.53 -6.01
CA ILE A 129 3.98 -9.62 -6.78
C ILE A 129 2.81 -9.52 -5.80
N PHE A 130 1.90 -8.61 -6.08
CA PHE A 130 0.69 -8.39 -5.30
C PHE A 130 -0.52 -8.80 -6.12
N PHE A 131 -1.52 -9.37 -5.45
CA PHE A 131 -2.82 -9.73 -6.00
C PHE A 131 -3.91 -8.95 -5.28
N ILE A 132 -4.78 -8.32 -6.05
CA ILE A 132 -5.95 -7.59 -5.57
C ILE A 132 -7.18 -8.44 -5.86
N ASN A 133 -7.92 -8.81 -4.82
CA ASN A 133 -9.17 -9.56 -4.94
C ASN A 133 -10.28 -8.85 -4.15
N GLY A 134 -11.10 -8.07 -4.84
CA GLY A 134 -12.08 -7.18 -4.23
C GLY A 134 -11.41 -6.22 -3.25
N ASP A 135 -11.81 -6.30 -1.99
CA ASP A 135 -11.29 -5.48 -0.89
C ASP A 135 -10.03 -6.10 -0.23
N THR A 136 -9.37 -7.07 -0.86
CA THR A 136 -8.18 -7.72 -0.26
C THR A 136 -6.93 -7.56 -1.12
N LEU A 137 -5.80 -7.36 -0.46
CA LEU A 137 -4.47 -7.31 -1.03
C LEU A 137 -3.63 -8.45 -0.44
N SER A 138 -2.97 -9.23 -1.30
CA SER A 138 -2.12 -10.34 -0.87
C SER A 138 -0.83 -10.41 -1.67
N MET A 139 0.26 -10.81 -1.02
CA MET A 139 1.53 -11.06 -1.71
C MET A 139 1.62 -12.50 -2.21
N LYS A 140 2.29 -12.71 -3.35
CA LYS A 140 2.64 -14.05 -3.85
C LYS A 140 3.47 -14.78 -2.79
N GLY A 141 2.99 -15.90 -2.27
CA GLY A 141 3.62 -16.64 -1.17
C GLY A 141 2.84 -16.59 0.15
N GLY A 142 1.83 -15.73 0.25
CA GLY A 142 0.60 -16.03 1.00
C GLY A 142 0.59 -15.87 2.52
N SER A 143 1.59 -15.30 3.18
CA SER A 143 1.51 -15.15 4.65
C SER A 143 0.67 -13.97 5.12
N LEU A 144 0.69 -12.83 4.42
CA LEU A 144 0.01 -11.61 4.84
C LEU A 144 -1.10 -11.22 3.87
N LYS A 145 -2.35 -11.19 4.36
CA LYS A 145 -3.52 -10.67 3.66
C LYS A 145 -3.94 -9.36 4.32
N LEU A 146 -3.90 -8.28 3.56
CA LEU A 146 -4.39 -6.97 3.99
C LEU A 146 -5.79 -6.73 3.44
N VAL A 147 -6.61 -6.01 4.18
CA VAL A 147 -7.99 -5.68 3.84
C VAL A 147 -8.10 -4.19 3.59
N LEU A 148 -8.90 -3.78 2.61
CA LEU A 148 -9.12 -2.38 2.25
C LEU A 148 -9.72 -1.65 3.44
N ASP A 149 -8.98 -0.68 3.95
CA ASP A 149 -9.40 0.18 5.04
C ASP A 149 -10.14 1.37 4.44
N LYS A 150 -11.46 1.21 4.24
CA LYS A 150 -12.30 2.22 3.56
C LYS A 150 -12.31 3.54 4.31
N GLU A 151 -12.32 3.50 5.64
CA GLU A 151 -12.32 4.69 6.48
C GLU A 151 -10.98 5.42 6.36
N LEU A 152 -9.86 4.72 6.49
CA LEU A 152 -8.54 5.32 6.40
C LEU A 152 -8.23 5.80 4.97
N THR A 153 -8.71 5.08 3.96
CA THR A 153 -8.67 5.51 2.55
C THR A 153 -9.48 6.79 2.33
N SER A 154 -10.71 6.86 2.84
CA SER A 154 -11.55 8.07 2.72
C SER A 154 -10.91 9.27 3.41
N ARG A 155 -10.34 9.08 4.61
CA ARG A 155 -9.65 10.15 5.33
C ARG A 155 -8.42 10.63 4.60
N TYR A 156 -7.64 9.72 4.01
CA TYR A 156 -6.46 10.08 3.22
C TYR A 156 -6.80 10.95 2.01
N HIS A 157 -7.96 10.74 1.39
CA HIS A 157 -8.43 11.55 0.26
C HIS A 157 -8.98 12.92 0.67
N SER A 158 -9.39 13.07 1.94
CA SER A 158 -9.89 14.35 2.47
C SER A 158 -8.78 15.29 2.94
N PHE A 159 -7.55 14.80 3.04
CA PHE A 159 -6.34 15.58 3.28
C PHE A 159 -5.78 16.14 1.97
#